data_AF-A0A5J4NH54-F1
#
_entry.id   AF-A0A5J4NH54-F1
#
_cell.length_a   1.000
_cell.length_b   1.000
_cell.length_c   1.000
_cell.angle_alpha   90.00
_cell.angle_beta   90.00
_cell.angle_gamma   90.00
#
_symmetry.space_group_name_H-M   'P 1'
#
loop_
_entity.id
_entity.type
_entity.pdbx_description
1 polymer ?
#
loop_
_entity_poly.entity_id
_entity_poly.type
_entity_poly.pdbx_seq_one_letter_code
_entity_poly.pdbx_strand_id
1 'polypeptide(L)'
;MRLLAFLRGSVRKLLANAFPLSVCVNDFSNPSHRFKVETNANQLLMTGLVALHSDCNVVVVEGGQRQQRKFERLMLHRIKWHEGKRGAGSFREDVTQSSGSTDPGCRLVWKGTVNQRAFDKVQFRACPTELFAREQFRKRDVEHYWDAAYSGAILESADK
;
A
#
# COMPACT_ATOMS: atom_id res chain seq x y z
N MET A 1 -25.59 9.81 27.71
CA MET A 1 -24.46 10.57 27.11
C MET A 1 -23.66 9.82 26.02
N ARG A 2 -24.12 8.68 25.46
CA ARG A 2 -23.41 7.98 24.37
C ARG A 2 -23.85 8.37 22.94
N LEU A 3 -24.99 9.05 22.77
CA LEU A 3 -25.54 9.40 21.46
C LEU A 3 -24.81 10.57 20.76
N LEU A 4 -24.27 11.53 21.53
CA LEU A 4 -23.59 12.72 21.00
C LEU A 4 -22.18 12.43 20.45
N ALA A 5 -21.51 11.39 20.94
CA ALA A 5 -20.20 10.96 20.43
C ALA A 5 -20.31 10.29 19.05
N PHE A 6 -21.41 9.57 18.80
CA PHE A 6 -21.70 8.94 17.51
C PHE A 6 -21.94 9.99 16.42
N LEU A 7 -22.68 11.06 16.75
CA LEU A 7 -22.98 12.15 15.81
C LEU A 7 -21.77 13.06 15.55
N ARG A 8 -20.92 13.35 16.55
CA ARG A 8 -19.71 14.18 16.35
C ARG A 8 -18.64 13.49 15.49
N GLY A 9 -18.54 12.17 15.52
CA GLY A 9 -17.65 11.41 14.63
C GLY A 9 -18.21 11.24 13.20
N SER A 10 -19.55 11.15 13.07
CA SER A 10 -20.23 10.91 11.80
C SER A 10 -20.29 12.15 10.89
N VAL A 11 -20.50 13.34 11.44
CA VAL A 11 -20.66 14.58 10.64
C VAL A 11 -19.35 15.04 9.96
N ARG A 12 -18.17 14.71 10.50
CA ARG A 12 -16.89 14.98 9.82
C ARG A 12 -16.58 14.03 8.66
N LYS A 13 -17.25 12.87 8.58
CA LYS A 13 -17.11 11.90 7.48
C LYS A 13 -17.90 12.28 6.22
N LEU A 14 -18.73 13.32 6.27
CA LEU A 14 -19.80 13.53 5.30
C LEU A 14 -19.47 14.41 4.08
N LEU A 15 -18.27 15.01 3.93
CA LEU A 15 -17.98 15.89 2.77
C LEU A 15 -16.54 15.85 2.24
N ALA A 16 -15.70 14.89 2.64
CA ALA A 16 -14.31 14.84 2.19
C ALA A 16 -14.08 13.64 1.27
N ASN A 17 -14.05 13.90 -0.04
CA ASN A 17 -13.57 12.93 -1.03
C ASN A 17 -12.22 12.37 -0.58
N ALA A 18 -12.13 11.05 -0.49
CA ALA A 18 -10.89 10.35 -0.24
C ALA A 18 -10.24 9.97 -1.56
N PHE A 19 -8.91 9.98 -1.56
CA PHE A 19 -8.09 9.65 -2.72
C PHE A 19 -7.32 8.36 -2.42
N PRO A 20 -7.97 7.21 -2.57
CA PRO A 20 -7.38 5.89 -2.33
C PRO A 20 -6.32 5.55 -3.38
N LEU A 21 -5.32 4.81 -2.94
CA LEU A 21 -4.18 4.35 -3.71
C LEU A 21 -3.89 2.91 -3.31
N SER A 22 -3.97 2.00 -4.27
CA SER A 22 -3.63 0.59 -4.12
C SER A 22 -2.33 0.31 -4.86
N VAL A 23 -1.33 -0.19 -4.15
CA VAL A 23 -0.05 -0.60 -4.72
C VAL A 23 0.28 -2.02 -4.28
N CYS A 24 0.90 -2.78 -5.19
CA CYS A 24 1.45 -4.10 -4.89
C CYS A 24 2.95 -3.99 -4.63
N VAL A 25 3.43 -4.70 -3.63
CA VAL A 25 4.83 -4.80 -3.25
C VAL A 25 5.22 -6.28 -3.23
N ASN A 26 6.32 -6.60 -3.89
CA ASN A 26 6.74 -8.00 -4.01
C ASN A 26 7.32 -8.52 -2.68
N ASP A 27 8.12 -7.70 -2.01
CA ASP A 27 8.80 -8.12 -0.79
C ASP A 27 8.78 -7.04 0.31
N PHE A 28 8.23 -7.43 1.46
CA PHE A 28 8.26 -6.65 2.70
C PHE A 28 9.24 -7.21 3.74
N SER A 29 10.10 -8.18 3.42
CA SER A 29 11.01 -8.81 4.38
C SER A 29 11.93 -7.82 5.09
N ASN A 30 12.34 -6.75 4.39
CA ASN A 30 13.18 -5.70 4.96
C ASN A 30 12.39 -4.81 5.95
N PRO A 31 12.76 -4.78 7.25
CA PRO A 31 12.10 -3.93 8.26
C PRO A 31 12.17 -2.43 7.93
N SER A 32 13.23 -1.98 7.24
CA SER A 32 13.38 -0.59 6.82
C SER A 32 12.26 -0.17 5.86
N HIS A 33 11.84 -1.05 4.95
CA HIS A 33 10.75 -0.76 4.02
C HIS A 33 9.43 -0.65 4.78
N ARG A 34 9.13 -1.61 5.68
CA ARG A 34 7.92 -1.56 6.53
C ARG A 34 7.86 -0.27 7.34
N PHE A 35 8.97 0.09 7.99
CA PHE A 35 9.07 1.31 8.79
C PHE A 35 8.87 2.58 7.95
N LYS A 36 9.47 2.66 6.76
CA LYS A 36 9.28 3.80 5.85
C LYS A 36 7.82 3.94 5.42
N VAL A 37 7.17 2.84 5.03
CA VAL A 37 5.76 2.82 4.63
C VAL A 37 4.87 3.27 5.79
N GLU A 38 5.02 2.66 6.96
CA GLU A 38 4.22 2.97 8.14
C GLU A 38 4.40 4.42 8.61
N THR A 39 5.64 4.85 8.80
CA THR A 39 5.97 6.18 9.31
C THR A 39 5.48 7.27 8.37
N ASN A 40 5.69 7.13 7.05
CA ASN A 40 5.24 8.15 6.10
C ASN A 40 3.72 8.18 5.99
N ALA A 41 3.04 7.04 6.03
CA ALA A 41 1.58 7.01 6.01
C ALA A 41 1.00 7.72 7.25
N ASN A 42 1.57 7.45 8.43
CA ASN A 42 1.17 8.11 9.68
C ASN A 42 1.48 9.62 9.67
N GLN A 43 2.68 10.02 9.21
CA GLN A 43 3.06 11.44 9.10
C GLN A 43 2.18 12.22 8.12
N LEU A 44 1.73 11.57 7.04
CA LEU A 44 0.81 12.17 6.07
C LEU A 44 -0.66 12.10 6.51
N LEU A 45 -0.96 11.57 7.71
CA LEU A 45 -2.33 11.36 8.20
C LEU A 45 -3.18 10.56 7.19
N MET A 46 -2.55 9.56 6.57
CA MET A 46 -3.23 8.61 5.71
C MET A 46 -3.78 7.47 6.54
N THR A 47 -4.82 6.83 6.02
CA THR A 47 -5.45 5.66 6.63
C THR A 47 -5.39 4.51 5.64
N GLY A 48 -5.47 3.26 6.07
CA GLY A 48 -5.30 2.16 5.12
C GLY A 48 -5.09 0.79 5.72
N LEU A 49 -4.80 -0.17 4.86
CA LEU A 49 -4.49 -1.55 5.22
C LEU A 49 -3.34 -2.06 4.36
N VAL A 50 -2.36 -2.67 5.03
CA VAL A 50 -1.28 -3.43 4.40
C VAL A 50 -1.55 -4.91 4.67
N ALA A 51 -1.99 -5.62 3.63
CA ALA A 51 -2.15 -7.07 3.66
C ALA A 51 -0.86 -7.73 3.20
N LEU A 52 -0.21 -8.45 4.12
CA LEU A 52 0.99 -9.22 3.85
C LEU A 52 0.58 -10.64 3.49
N HIS A 53 0.86 -11.08 2.27
CA HIS A 53 0.56 -12.42 1.77
C HIS A 53 1.81 -12.96 1.05
N SER A 54 1.94 -14.29 0.95
CA SER A 54 3.12 -14.94 0.36
C SER A 54 3.35 -14.50 -1.09
N ASP A 55 2.26 -14.42 -1.85
CA ASP A 55 2.33 -14.25 -3.31
C ASP A 55 2.32 -12.78 -3.73
N CYS A 56 1.63 -11.92 -2.96
CA CYS A 56 1.63 -10.49 -3.21
C CYS A 56 1.30 -9.69 -1.95
N ASN A 57 2.10 -8.68 -1.63
CA ASN A 57 1.75 -7.78 -0.55
C ASN A 57 0.97 -6.60 -1.11
N VAL A 58 -0.21 -6.33 -0.56
CA VAL A 58 -1.10 -5.28 -1.05
C VAL A 58 -1.15 -4.16 -0.03
N VAL A 59 -0.85 -2.94 -0.47
CA VAL A 59 -0.89 -1.72 0.35
C VAL A 59 -1.99 -0.83 -0.20
N VAL A 60 -3.06 -0.66 0.56
CA VAL A 60 -4.13 0.29 0.27
C VAL A 60 -4.03 1.43 1.26
N VAL A 61 -3.90 2.66 0.74
CA VAL A 61 -3.89 3.87 1.57
C VAL A 61 -4.84 4.92 1.01
N GLU A 62 -5.49 5.65 1.91
CA GLU A 62 -6.50 6.66 1.63
C GLU A 62 -6.08 7.97 2.28
N GLY A 63 -6.12 9.04 1.49
CA GLY A 63 -5.66 10.36 1.89
C GLY A 63 -6.42 11.47 1.18
N GLY A 64 -5.92 12.69 1.31
CA GLY A 64 -6.25 13.74 0.35
C GLY A 64 -5.36 13.64 -0.90
N GLN A 65 -5.71 14.36 -1.95
CA GLN A 65 -5.01 14.31 -3.24
C GLN A 65 -3.49 14.64 -3.13
N ARG A 66 -3.13 15.61 -2.27
CA ARG A 66 -1.72 15.97 -2.05
C ARG A 66 -0.96 14.87 -1.32
N GLN A 67 -1.58 14.24 -0.32
CA GLN A 67 -1.01 13.13 0.42
C GLN A 67 -0.80 11.93 -0.49
N GLN A 68 -1.79 11.58 -1.32
CA GLN A 68 -1.74 10.49 -2.28
C GLN A 68 -0.54 10.64 -3.22
N ARG A 69 -0.33 11.81 -3.84
CA ARG A 69 0.83 12.07 -4.72
C ARG A 69 2.18 11.94 -4.00
N LYS A 70 2.27 12.40 -2.75
CA LYS A 70 3.50 12.26 -1.94
C LYS A 70 3.79 10.80 -1.63
N PHE A 71 2.76 10.03 -1.27
CA PHE A 71 2.89 8.62 -0.94
C PHE A 71 3.19 7.76 -2.18
N GLU A 72 2.53 8.03 -3.30
CA GLU A 72 2.83 7.41 -4.61
C GLU A 72 4.30 7.62 -4.99
N ARG A 73 4.82 8.85 -4.89
CA ARG A 73 6.23 9.14 -5.16
C ARG A 73 7.17 8.43 -4.19
N LEU A 74 6.78 8.28 -2.93
CA LEU A 74 7.55 7.50 -1.95
C LEU A 74 7.65 6.04 -2.39
N MET A 75 6.51 5.40 -2.67
CA MET A 75 6.43 3.97 -2.98
C MET A 75 7.11 3.62 -4.30
N LEU A 76 6.90 4.41 -5.35
CA LEU A 76 7.37 4.08 -6.70
C LEU A 76 8.80 4.56 -6.99
N HIS A 77 9.26 5.63 -6.35
CA HIS A 77 10.53 6.28 -6.73
C HIS A 77 11.56 6.43 -5.61
N ARG A 78 11.14 6.57 -4.35
CA ARG A 78 12.08 6.86 -3.24
C ARG A 78 12.51 5.62 -2.47
N ILE A 79 11.62 4.63 -2.32
CA ILE A 79 11.97 3.37 -1.67
C ILE A 79 12.67 2.50 -2.71
N LYS A 80 13.90 2.09 -2.41
CA LYS A 80 14.66 1.16 -3.24
C LYS A 80 14.38 -0.26 -2.78
N TRP A 81 13.37 -0.90 -3.37
CA TRP A 81 12.88 -2.21 -2.96
C TRP A 81 13.91 -3.34 -3.03
N HIS A 82 14.99 -3.17 -3.81
CA HIS A 82 16.06 -4.15 -3.99
C HIS A 82 17.31 -3.89 -3.12
N GLU A 83 17.29 -2.92 -2.19
CA GLU A 83 18.37 -2.69 -1.22
C GLU A 83 18.40 -3.85 -0.20
N GLY A 84 19.25 -4.84 -0.49
CA GLY A 84 19.43 -6.05 0.32
C GLY A 84 20.11 -7.21 -0.42
N LYS A 85 20.03 -7.25 -1.76
CA LYS A 85 20.70 -8.28 -2.58
C LYS A 85 22.16 -7.92 -2.99
N ARG A 86 22.64 -6.71 -2.67
CA ARG A 86 23.97 -6.21 -3.10
C ARG A 86 25.07 -6.40 -2.04
N GLY A 87 25.07 -7.56 -1.37
CA GLY A 87 25.98 -7.85 -0.25
C GLY A 87 26.99 -8.94 -0.54
N ALA A 88 27.66 -8.93 -1.70
CA ALA A 88 28.90 -9.69 -1.94
C ALA A 88 29.64 -9.15 -3.18
N GLY A 89 30.40 -8.06 -3.00
CA GLY A 89 31.43 -7.63 -3.95
C GLY A 89 30.99 -6.62 -5.01
N SER A 90 31.33 -5.34 -4.80
CA SER A 90 32.04 -4.48 -5.76
C SER A 90 31.83 -3.01 -5.39
N PHE A 91 32.91 -2.35 -4.98
CA PHE A 91 33.02 -0.90 -4.96
C PHE A 91 32.99 -0.38 -6.40
N ARG A 92 31.91 0.31 -6.81
CA ARG A 92 31.97 1.30 -7.91
C ARG A 92 31.01 2.47 -7.65
N GLU A 93 31.59 3.67 -7.77
CA GLU A 93 30.91 4.95 -7.81
C GLU A 93 29.95 5.07 -8.99
N ASP A 94 28.84 5.73 -8.69
CA ASP A 94 28.00 6.64 -9.47
C ASP A 94 27.43 6.30 -10.87
N VAL A 95 26.17 6.71 -11.00
CA VAL A 95 25.29 6.84 -12.18
C VAL A 95 25.45 5.81 -13.33
N THR A 96 24.62 4.77 -13.32
CA THR A 96 23.81 4.43 -14.49
C THR A 96 22.72 3.42 -14.12
N GLN A 97 21.56 3.62 -14.73
CA GLN A 97 20.46 2.68 -14.81
C GLN A 97 20.98 1.28 -15.10
N SER A 98 20.98 0.40 -14.10
CA SER A 98 21.24 -1.03 -14.27
C SER A 98 19.90 -1.75 -14.34
N SER A 99 19.29 -1.62 -15.52
CA SER A 99 18.26 -2.50 -16.05
C SER A 99 18.81 -3.93 -16.20
N GLY A 100 18.83 -4.67 -15.10
CA GLY A 100 19.19 -6.09 -15.08
C GLY A 100 18.24 -6.98 -14.26
N SER A 101 17.33 -6.37 -13.50
CA SER A 101 16.14 -7.05 -12.95
C SER A 101 14.94 -6.16 -13.25
N THR A 102 14.18 -6.53 -14.28
CA THR A 102 13.03 -5.79 -14.84
C THR A 102 11.80 -5.79 -13.93
N ASP A 103 12.00 -5.82 -12.62
CA ASP A 103 10.92 -5.85 -11.64
C ASP A 103 10.98 -4.57 -10.79
N PRO A 104 10.00 -3.65 -10.92
CA PRO A 104 10.00 -2.39 -10.18
C PRO A 104 9.90 -2.58 -8.65
N GLY A 105 9.61 -3.79 -8.16
CA GLY A 105 9.52 -4.13 -6.73
C GLY A 105 8.27 -3.59 -6.03
N CYS A 106 7.74 -2.47 -6.54
CA CYS A 106 6.42 -1.94 -6.22
C CYS A 106 5.74 -1.47 -7.52
N ARG A 107 4.46 -1.79 -7.68
CA ARG A 107 3.65 -1.37 -8.82
C ARG A 107 2.36 -0.69 -8.37
N LEU A 108 1.92 0.28 -9.16
CA LEU A 108 0.63 0.92 -8.99
C LEU A 108 -0.45 0.02 -9.58
N VAL A 109 -1.42 -0.40 -8.75
CA VAL A 109 -2.56 -1.19 -9.21
C VAL A 109 -3.72 -0.27 -9.54
N TRP A 110 -4.07 0.60 -8.60
CA TRP A 110 -5.25 1.43 -8.73
C TRP A 110 -5.11 2.76 -8.00
N LYS A 111 -5.69 3.79 -8.59
CA LYS A 111 -5.71 5.15 -8.08
C LYS A 111 -7.03 5.80 -8.47
N GLY A 112 -7.72 6.39 -7.50
CA GLY A 112 -9.00 7.02 -7.78
C GLY A 112 -9.44 7.99 -6.70
N THR A 113 -10.74 8.29 -6.74
CA THR A 113 -11.45 9.13 -5.79
C THR A 113 -12.69 8.38 -5.32
N VAL A 114 -12.96 8.40 -4.02
CA VAL A 114 -14.17 7.83 -3.41
C VAL A 114 -14.82 8.84 -2.46
N ASN A 115 -16.11 8.69 -2.23
CA ASN A 115 -16.88 9.67 -1.45
C ASN A 115 -16.48 9.70 0.04
N GLN A 116 -16.03 8.57 0.59
CA GLN A 116 -15.70 8.44 2.02
C GLN A 116 -14.52 7.49 2.23
N ARG A 117 -13.78 7.70 3.34
CA ARG A 117 -12.69 6.82 3.76
C ARG A 117 -13.22 5.54 4.41
N ALA A 118 -12.69 4.40 4.00
CA ALA A 118 -13.01 3.09 4.55
C ALA A 118 -12.19 2.76 5.80
N PHE A 119 -10.99 3.34 5.95
CA PHE A 119 -10.05 3.02 7.04
C PHE A 119 -9.89 4.17 8.04
N ASP A 120 -9.67 3.83 9.32
CA ASP A 120 -9.46 4.81 10.40
C ASP A 120 -7.98 5.08 10.70
N LYS A 121 -7.13 4.05 10.56
CA LYS A 121 -5.67 4.12 10.73
C LYS A 121 -5.00 3.10 9.82
N VAL A 122 -3.72 3.29 9.50
CA VAL A 122 -2.95 2.27 8.79
C VAL A 122 -2.72 1.08 9.70
N GLN A 123 -2.98 -0.13 9.19
CA GLN A 123 -2.73 -1.38 9.90
C GLN A 123 -1.98 -2.35 9.02
N PHE A 124 -1.03 -3.08 9.59
CA PHE A 124 -0.39 -4.22 8.95
C PHE A 124 -1.11 -5.49 9.41
N ARG A 125 -1.50 -6.33 8.45
CA ARG A 125 -2.15 -7.61 8.70
C ARG A 125 -1.44 -8.70 7.92
N ALA A 126 -0.86 -9.65 8.65
CA ALA A 126 -0.41 -10.91 8.08
C ALA A 126 -1.64 -11.72 7.67
N CYS A 127 -1.69 -12.08 6.40
CA CYS A 127 -2.79 -12.81 5.79
C CYS A 127 -2.21 -14.08 5.16
N PRO A 128 -2.35 -15.24 5.81
CA PRO A 128 -1.75 -16.49 5.32
C PRO A 128 -2.49 -17.06 4.11
N THR A 129 -3.75 -16.65 3.90
CA THR A 129 -4.56 -17.09 2.76
C THR A 129 -5.21 -15.89 2.09
N GLU A 130 -5.47 -16.03 0.79
CA GLU A 130 -6.20 -15.05 0.00
C GLU A 130 -7.57 -14.75 0.61
N LEU A 131 -8.31 -15.79 1.02
CA LEU A 131 -9.62 -15.65 1.66
C LEU A 131 -9.56 -14.78 2.90
N PHE A 132 -8.54 -14.95 3.74
CA PHE A 132 -8.37 -14.13 4.94
C PHE A 132 -8.04 -12.68 4.59
N ALA A 133 -7.17 -12.45 3.60
CA ALA A 133 -6.85 -11.11 3.11
C ALA A 133 -8.11 -10.39 2.61
N ARG A 134 -8.86 -11.05 1.71
CA ARG A 134 -10.11 -10.55 1.15
C ARG A 134 -11.14 -10.24 2.24
N GLU A 135 -11.25 -11.07 3.27
CA GLU A 135 -12.15 -10.83 4.39
C GLU A 135 -11.80 -9.55 5.19
N GLN A 136 -10.51 -9.21 5.32
CA GLN A 136 -10.09 -7.96 5.96
C GLN A 136 -10.56 -6.72 5.18
N PHE A 137 -10.52 -6.78 3.85
CA PHE A 137 -11.03 -5.70 2.99
C PHE A 137 -12.56 -5.67 2.94
N ARG A 138 -13.22 -6.85 2.92
CA ARG A 138 -14.69 -6.98 2.97
C ARG A 138 -15.29 -6.37 4.23
N LYS A 139 -14.64 -6.50 5.38
CA LYS A 139 -15.07 -5.84 6.64
C LYS A 139 -15.18 -4.32 6.52
N ARG A 140 -14.58 -3.72 5.49
CA ARG A 140 -14.56 -2.29 5.20
C ARG A 140 -15.25 -1.96 3.86
N ASP A 141 -15.92 -2.93 3.25
CA ASP A 141 -16.64 -2.78 1.97
C ASP A 141 -15.74 -2.36 0.79
N VAL A 142 -14.46 -2.78 0.82
CA VAL A 142 -13.44 -2.41 -0.17
C VAL A 142 -12.66 -3.62 -0.71
N GLU A 143 -13.32 -4.77 -0.78
CA GLU A 143 -12.77 -6.03 -1.30
C GLU A 143 -12.26 -5.93 -2.74
N HIS A 144 -12.87 -5.09 -3.56
CA HIS A 144 -12.44 -4.86 -4.95
C HIS A 144 -11.01 -4.35 -5.08
N TYR A 145 -10.44 -3.67 -4.06
CA TYR A 145 -9.02 -3.28 -4.09
C TYR A 145 -8.09 -4.48 -3.96
N TRP A 146 -8.48 -5.47 -3.17
CA TRP A 146 -7.76 -6.73 -3.07
C TRP A 146 -7.89 -7.52 -4.36
N ASP A 147 -9.12 -7.68 -4.87
CA ASP A 147 -9.38 -8.50 -6.06
C ASP A 147 -8.63 -7.95 -7.28
N ALA A 148 -8.58 -6.62 -7.48
CA ALA A 148 -7.81 -5.99 -8.55
C ALA A 148 -6.28 -6.20 -8.39
N ALA A 149 -5.78 -6.08 -7.17
CA ALA A 149 -4.36 -6.22 -6.87
C ALA A 149 -3.88 -7.66 -7.01
N TYR A 150 -4.67 -8.61 -6.49
CA TYR A 150 -4.41 -10.04 -6.53
C TYR A 150 -4.49 -10.58 -7.96
N SER A 151 -5.53 -10.20 -8.72
CA SER A 151 -5.66 -10.60 -10.13
C SER A 151 -4.47 -10.13 -10.96
N GLY A 152 -4.02 -8.88 -10.78
CA GLY A 152 -2.82 -8.38 -11.45
C GLY A 152 -1.53 -9.09 -11.02
N ALA A 153 -1.45 -9.54 -9.75
CA ALA A 153 -0.31 -10.29 -9.26
C ALA A 153 -0.19 -11.68 -9.89
N ILE A 154 -1.32 -12.39 -10.00
CA ILE A 154 -1.36 -13.73 -10.57
C ILE A 154 -0.93 -13.70 -12.03
N LEU A 155 -1.46 -12.75 -12.82
CA LEU A 155 -1.10 -12.63 -14.24
C LEU A 155 0.40 -12.41 -14.42
N GLU A 156 0.99 -11.50 -13.65
CA GLU A 156 2.44 -11.26 -13.70
C GLU A 156 3.28 -12.45 -13.23
N SER A 157 2.75 -13.29 -12.33
CA SER A 157 3.43 -14.53 -11.92
C SER A 157 3.34 -15.63 -12.95
N ALA A 158 2.28 -15.64 -13.78
CA ALA A 158 2.08 -16.63 -14.84
C ALA A 158 2.94 -16.33 -16.08
N ASP A 159 3.28 -15.06 -16.30
CA ASP A 159 4.11 -14.61 -17.42
C ASP A 159 5.63 -14.68 -17.13
N LYS A 160 6.02 -15.04 -15.90
CA LYS A 160 7.43 -15.22 -15.47
C LYS A 160 7.86 -16.69 -15.57
#